data_AF-A0A9J5ZMF3-F1
#
_entry.id   AF-A0A9J5ZMF3-F1
#
_cell.length_a   1.000
_cell.length_b   1.000
_cell.length_c   1.000
_cell.angle_alpha   90.00
_cell.angle_beta   90.00
_cell.angle_gamma   90.00
#
_symmetry.space_group_name_H-M   'P 1'
#
loop_
_entity.id
_entity.type
_entity.pdbx_description
1 polymer ?
#
loop_
_entity_poly.entity_id
_entity_poly.type
_entity_poly.pdbx_seq_one_letter_code
_entity_poly.pdbx_strand_id
1 'polypeptide(L)'
;MIPSSFKVHCQDLISVELSRVNEVVVVYEGVVREKPSSEAEARQFMQDYANGHAATVSSVLVTNLATGSRRGEWDKVEIYFHDIPDEVIDKLIEEGTVLYAAGGLIIEHPLVLPYIKEVVGSTDSVMGLPKALTERLIKEVL
;
A
#
# COMPACT_ATOMS: atom_id res chain seq x y z
N MET A 1 -13.92 14.56 -11.88
CA MET A 1 -14.80 13.94 -12.89
C MET A 1 -14.49 12.45 -12.88
N ILE A 2 -15.37 11.65 -12.28
CA ILE A 2 -15.19 10.19 -12.15
C ILE A 2 -15.58 9.58 -13.50
N PRO A 3 -14.75 8.72 -14.13
CA PRO A 3 -15.04 8.17 -15.44
C PRO A 3 -16.30 7.29 -15.39
N SER A 4 -17.12 7.44 -16.43
CA SER A 4 -18.50 6.96 -16.60
C SER A 4 -18.67 5.44 -16.80
N SER A 5 -17.69 4.63 -16.38
CA SER A 5 -17.67 3.18 -16.62
C SER A 5 -18.07 2.33 -15.40
N PHE A 6 -18.31 2.93 -14.23
CA PHE A 6 -18.83 2.24 -13.04
C PHE A 6 -20.37 2.18 -13.05
N LYS A 7 -20.95 1.22 -13.77
CA LYS A 7 -22.36 0.85 -13.62
C LYS A 7 -22.46 -0.62 -13.22
N VAL A 8 -22.35 -0.89 -11.91
CA VAL A 8 -22.76 -2.18 -11.34
C VAL A 8 -24.29 -2.22 -11.37
N HIS A 9 -24.89 -3.21 -12.03
CA HIS A 9 -26.34 -3.39 -12.04
C HIS A 9 -26.81 -3.82 -10.64
N CYS A 10 -27.93 -3.28 -10.17
CA CYS A 10 -28.49 -3.50 -8.83
C CYS A 10 -28.82 -4.98 -8.51
N GLN A 11 -28.73 -5.88 -9.50
CA GLN A 11 -28.96 -7.32 -9.36
C GLN A 11 -27.68 -8.11 -9.02
N ASP A 12 -26.49 -7.55 -9.26
CA ASP A 12 -25.20 -8.17 -8.95
C ASP A 12 -24.65 -7.57 -7.66
N LEU A 13 -25.07 -8.10 -6.51
CA LEU A 13 -24.49 -7.75 -5.22
C LEU A 13 -23.02 -8.22 -5.19
N ILE A 14 -22.10 -7.37 -5.60
CA ILE A 14 -20.65 -7.61 -5.53
C ILE A 14 -20.11 -6.94 -4.26
N SER A 15 -19.59 -7.76 -3.35
CA SER A 15 -18.78 -7.29 -2.23
C SER A 15 -17.32 -7.32 -2.63
N VAL A 16 -16.74 -6.15 -2.85
CA VAL A 16 -15.29 -6.01 -2.91
C VAL A 16 -14.80 -5.90 -1.48
N GLU A 17 -14.33 -7.02 -0.94
CA GLU A 17 -13.65 -7.06 0.34
C GLU A 17 -12.18 -6.77 0.07
N LEU A 18 -11.88 -5.49 -0.08
CA LEU A 18 -10.53 -5.00 0.13
C LEU A 18 -10.23 -5.32 1.58
N SER A 19 -9.32 -6.26 1.83
CA SER A 19 -8.81 -6.53 3.17
C SER A 19 -8.11 -5.25 3.64
N ARG A 20 -8.93 -4.34 4.18
CA ARG A 20 -8.67 -3.00 4.68
C ARG A 20 -7.81 -2.15 3.74
N VAL A 21 -8.44 -1.14 3.13
CA VAL A 21 -7.83 -0.05 2.32
C VAL A 21 -6.62 0.66 2.98
N ASN A 22 -6.24 0.29 4.21
CA ASN A 22 -5.09 0.79 4.97
C ASN A 22 -4.22 -0.32 5.61
N GLU A 23 -4.37 -1.60 5.25
CA GLU A 23 -3.46 -2.69 5.67
C GLU A 23 -2.57 -3.11 4.50
N VAL A 24 -1.91 -2.14 3.88
CA VAL A 24 -0.68 -2.44 3.14
C VAL A 24 0.35 -2.83 4.19
N VAL A 25 0.98 -4.00 4.03
CA VAL A 25 2.11 -4.38 4.90
C VAL A 25 3.40 -4.06 4.18
N VAL A 26 4.39 -3.58 4.94
CA VAL A 26 5.74 -3.39 4.42
C VAL A 26 6.54 -4.65 4.71
N VAL A 27 7.22 -5.19 3.70
CA VAL A 27 8.12 -6.32 3.80
C VAL A 27 9.53 -5.81 3.57
N TYR A 28 10.40 -6.06 4.55
CA TYR A 28 11.81 -5.73 4.50
C TYR A 28 12.62 -6.97 4.87
N GLU A 29 13.54 -7.39 3.99
CA GLU A 29 14.34 -8.62 4.16
C GLU A 29 13.53 -9.88 4.53
N GLY A 30 12.30 -9.99 4.01
CA GLY A 30 11.39 -11.12 4.29
C GLY A 30 10.62 -11.01 5.61
N VAL A 31 10.78 -9.93 6.36
CA VAL A 31 10.04 -9.64 7.59
C VAL A 31 8.90 -8.67 7.31
N VAL A 32 7.69 -9.01 7.77
CA VAL A 32 6.52 -8.14 7.71
C VAL A 32 6.60 -7.09 8.83
N ARG A 33 6.49 -5.83 8.46
CA ARG A 33 6.47 -4.65 9.33
C ARG A 33 5.09 -4.02 9.29
N GLU A 34 4.44 -4.04 10.44
CA GLU A 34 3.18 -3.35 10.68
C GLU A 34 3.42 -1.89 11.07
N LYS A 35 2.47 -1.24 11.73
CA LYS A 35 2.64 0.12 12.23
C LYS A 35 3.67 0.11 13.37
N PRO A 36 4.62 1.06 13.40
CA PRO A 36 5.56 1.15 14.49
C PRO A 36 4.82 1.47 15.80
N SER A 37 5.20 0.77 16.87
CA SER A 37 4.67 0.93 18.22
C SER A 37 5.37 2.04 19.01
N SER A 38 6.46 2.59 18.46
CA SER A 38 7.21 3.69 19.07
C SER A 38 7.97 4.52 18.03
N GLU A 39 8.33 5.75 18.39
CA GLU A 39 9.18 6.64 17.60
C GLU A 39 10.56 6.02 17.28
N ALA A 40 11.13 5.29 18.25
CA ALA A 40 12.40 4.59 18.06
C ALA A 40 12.30 3.48 17.00
N GLU A 41 11.19 2.75 16.98
CA GLU A 41 10.92 1.73 15.97
C GLU A 41 10.67 2.36 14.59
N ALA A 42 9.93 3.47 14.53
CA ALA A 42 9.72 4.21 13.30
C ALA A 42 11.06 4.72 12.71
N ARG A 43 11.96 5.23 13.56
CA ARG A 43 13.33 5.61 13.16
C ARG A 43 14.08 4.44 12.56
N GLN A 44 14.10 3.30 13.26
CA GLN A 44 14.81 2.11 12.80
C GLN A 44 14.28 1.68 11.43
N PHE A 45 12.96 1.67 11.24
CA PHE A 45 12.36 1.30 9.96
C PHE A 45 12.83 2.20 8.82
N MET A 46 12.83 3.52 9.02
CA MET A 46 13.29 4.47 8.00
C MET A 46 14.80 4.37 7.73
N GLN A 47 15.61 4.12 8.77
CA GLN A 47 17.04 3.89 8.63
C GLN A 47 17.35 2.61 7.85
N ASP A 48 16.56 1.55 8.06
CA ASP A 48 16.73 0.29 7.31
C ASP A 48 16.38 0.48 5.82
N TYR A 49 15.46 1.38 5.49
CA TYR A 49 15.13 1.68 4.10
C TYR A 49 16.14 2.63 3.45
N ALA A 50 16.86 3.45 4.23
CA ALA A 50 17.84 4.38 3.71
C ALA A 50 18.92 3.63 2.91
N ASN A 51 19.13 4.05 1.66
CA ASN A 51 20.01 3.38 0.70
C ASN A 51 19.66 1.89 0.43
N GLY A 52 18.44 1.47 0.77
CA GLY A 52 17.93 0.12 0.61
C GLY A 52 16.65 0.10 -0.24
N HIS A 53 15.78 -0.86 0.07
CA HIS A 53 14.48 -0.99 -0.54
C HIS A 53 13.45 -1.49 0.47
N ALA A 54 12.18 -1.14 0.24
CA ALA A 54 11.04 -1.66 0.98
C ALA A 54 10.03 -2.22 -0.02
N ALA A 55 9.36 -3.31 0.33
CA ALA A 55 8.29 -3.85 -0.50
C ALA A 55 6.94 -3.65 0.18
N THR A 56 5.96 -3.11 -0.51
CA THR A 56 4.57 -3.07 -0.04
C THR A 56 3.78 -4.20 -0.70
N VAL A 57 3.07 -4.99 0.10
CA VAL A 57 2.16 -6.01 -0.39
C VAL A 57 0.73 -5.59 -0.11
N SER A 58 -0.12 -5.61 -1.14
CA SER A 58 -1.55 -5.35 -1.06
C SER A 58 -2.32 -6.56 -1.60
N SER A 59 -3.49 -6.84 -1.04
CA SER A 59 -4.36 -7.93 -1.50
C SER A 59 -5.79 -7.46 -1.69
N VAL A 60 -6.44 -8.00 -2.71
CA VAL A 60 -7.84 -7.71 -3.04
C VAL A 60 -8.61 -9.01 -3.11
N LEU A 61 -9.73 -9.09 -2.41
CA LEU A 61 -10.69 -10.19 -2.50
C LEU A 61 -12.02 -9.64 -3.03
N VAL A 62 -12.49 -10.19 -4.14
CA VAL A 62 -13.81 -9.89 -4.70
C VAL A 62 -14.72 -11.09 -4.49
N THR A 63 -15.88 -10.85 -3.90
CA THR A 63 -16.93 -11.84 -3.69
C THR A 63 -18.21 -11.40 -4.42
N ASN A 64 -18.71 -12.24 -5.32
CA ASN A 64 -20.07 -12.11 -5.83
C ASN A 64 -21.04 -12.77 -4.83
N LEU A 65 -21.88 -11.97 -4.18
CA LEU A 65 -22.82 -12.46 -3.17
C LEU A 65 -24.02 -13.20 -3.78
N ALA A 66 -24.37 -12.91 -5.04
CA ALA A 66 -25.47 -13.58 -5.72
C ALA A 66 -25.11 -15.02 -6.12
N THR A 67 -23.87 -15.25 -6.57
CA THR A 67 -23.39 -16.58 -7.00
C THR A 67 -22.56 -17.31 -5.94
N GLY A 68 -22.09 -16.61 -4.92
CA GLY A 68 -21.13 -17.13 -3.94
C GLY A 68 -19.69 -17.25 -4.46
N SER A 69 -19.41 -16.77 -5.68
CA SER A 69 -18.07 -16.86 -6.29
C SER A 69 -17.09 -15.90 -5.62
N ARG A 70 -15.86 -16.38 -5.38
CA ARG A 70 -14.78 -15.61 -4.76
C ARG A 70 -13.51 -15.66 -5.60
N ARG A 71 -12.87 -14.51 -5.78
CA ARG A 71 -11.56 -14.38 -6.45
C ARG A 71 -10.71 -13.40 -5.68
N GLY A 72 -9.48 -13.78 -5.37
CA GLY A 72 -8.53 -12.92 -4.67
C GLY A 72 -7.16 -12.97 -5.30
N GLU A 73 -6.51 -11.82 -5.35
CA GLU A 73 -5.14 -11.66 -5.85
C GLU A 73 -4.38 -10.65 -4.99
N TRP A 74 -3.07 -10.63 -5.13
CA TRP A 74 -2.17 -9.72 -4.44
C TRP A 74 -1.26 -9.00 -5.43
N ASP A 75 -0.86 -7.79 -5.09
CA ASP A 75 0.17 -7.04 -5.80
C ASP A 75 1.30 -6.68 -4.85
N LYS A 76 2.53 -6.73 -5.37
CA LYS A 76 3.75 -6.36 -4.66
C LYS A 76 4.40 -5.19 -5.40
N VAL A 77 4.67 -4.13 -4.67
CA VAL A 77 5.43 -2.99 -5.18
C VAL A 77 6.72 -2.87 -4.39
N GLU A 78 7.84 -2.74 -5.08
CA GLU A 78 9.15 -2.48 -4.48
C GLU A 78 9.50 -1.01 -4.64
N ILE A 79 9.94 -0.39 -3.56
CA ILE A 79 10.30 1.02 -3.51
C ILE A 79 11.77 1.08 -3.10
N TYR A 80 12.57 1.69 -3.94
CA TYR A 80 14.00 1.87 -3.74
C TYR A 80 14.26 3.29 -3.27
N PHE A 81 15.06 3.45 -2.23
CA PHE A 81 15.36 4.74 -1.63
C PHE A 81 16.82 5.13 -1.86
N HIS A 82 17.05 6.43 -1.97
CA HIS A 82 18.34 7.05 -1.73
C HIS A 82 18.65 7.05 -0.23
N ASP A 83 19.84 7.53 0.12
CA ASP A 83 20.17 7.79 1.52
C ASP A 83 19.25 8.90 2.06
N ILE A 84 18.63 8.67 3.22
CA ILE A 84 17.69 9.60 3.86
C ILE A 84 18.41 10.22 5.07
N PRO A 85 18.65 11.54 5.09
CA PRO A 85 19.32 12.19 6.21
C PRO A 85 18.55 12.01 7.52
N ASP A 86 19.26 11.82 8.64
CA ASP A 86 18.65 11.69 9.97
C ASP A 86 17.74 12.89 10.32
N GLU A 87 18.09 14.11 9.88
CA GLU A 87 17.25 15.31 10.04
C GLU A 87 15.84 15.13 9.45
N VAL A 88 15.74 14.45 8.29
CA VAL A 88 14.46 14.22 7.62
C VAL A 88 13.65 13.18 8.38
N ILE A 89 14.32 12.12 8.86
CA ILE A 89 13.73 11.08 9.69
C ILE A 89 13.19 11.68 11.00
N ASP A 90 13.96 12.56 11.64
CA ASP A 90 13.56 13.28 12.86
C ASP A 90 12.28 14.08 12.64
N LYS A 91 12.23 14.89 11.58
CA LYS A 91 11.04 15.68 11.24
C LYS A 91 9.81 14.82 10.99
N LEU A 92 9.97 13.70 10.28
CA LEU A 92 8.87 12.77 10.00
C LEU A 92 8.33 12.12 11.29
N ILE A 93 9.19 11.83 12.26
CA ILE A 93 8.81 11.31 13.58
C ILE A 93 8.13 12.38 14.41
N GLU A 94 8.68 13.60 14.44
CA GLU A 94 8.10 14.75 15.15
C GLU A 94 6.71 15.11 14.63
N GLU A 95 6.49 14.98 13.31
CA GLU A 95 5.17 15.13 12.69
C GLU A 95 4.19 14.02 13.09
N GLY A 96 4.68 12.85 13.51
CA GLY A 96 3.90 11.72 14.01
C GLY A 96 3.10 10.96 12.94
N THR A 97 3.09 11.43 11.69
CA THR A 97 2.33 10.81 10.59
C THR A 97 2.83 9.39 10.28
N VAL A 98 4.15 9.15 10.39
CA VAL A 98 4.78 7.84 10.18
C VAL A 98 4.33 6.78 11.18
N LEU A 99 3.86 7.17 12.37
CA LEU A 99 3.36 6.23 13.39
C LEU A 99 2.03 5.58 12.97
N TYR A 100 1.30 6.21 12.05
CA TYR A 100 0.03 5.70 11.53
C TYR A 100 0.19 4.91 10.23
N ALA A 101 1.40 4.88 9.66
CA ALA A 101 1.72 4.18 8.43
C ALA A 101 2.38 2.83 8.69
N ALA A 102 2.00 1.79 7.95
CA ALA A 102 2.66 0.51 8.02
C ALA A 102 4.12 0.63 7.58
N GLY A 103 5.02 -0.01 8.34
CA GLY A 103 6.45 0.12 8.17
C GLY A 103 7.00 1.53 8.34
N GLY A 104 6.21 2.50 8.85
CA GLY A 104 6.62 3.90 8.95
C GLY A 104 6.79 4.60 7.59
N LEU A 105 6.19 4.05 6.52
CA LEU A 105 6.47 4.45 5.15
C LEU A 105 5.34 5.28 4.53
N ILE A 106 5.64 6.52 4.16
CA ILE A 106 4.71 7.42 3.46
C ILE A 106 5.38 7.95 2.19
N ILE A 107 5.23 7.24 1.08
CA ILE A 107 5.90 7.61 -0.18
C ILE A 107 5.41 8.94 -0.78
N GLU A 108 4.21 9.38 -0.42
CA GLU A 108 3.64 10.64 -0.92
C GLU A 108 4.11 11.85 -0.10
N HIS A 109 4.83 11.63 1.00
CA HIS A 109 5.21 12.72 1.88
C HIS A 109 6.22 13.62 1.17
N PRO A 110 6.05 14.96 1.19
CA PRO A 110 6.98 15.90 0.55
C PRO A 110 8.43 15.73 0.98
N LEU A 111 8.67 15.26 2.20
CA LEU A 111 10.00 14.99 2.74
C LEU A 111 10.58 13.65 2.28
N VAL A 112 9.76 12.67 1.88
CA VAL A 112 10.20 11.33 1.44
C VAL A 112 10.35 11.27 -0.08
N LEU A 113 9.47 11.96 -0.82
CA LEU A 113 9.46 12.01 -2.29
C LEU A 113 10.84 12.27 -2.92
N PRO A 114 11.68 13.20 -2.44
CA PRO A 114 13.00 13.48 -3.02
C PRO A 114 13.99 12.31 -2.89
N TYR A 115 13.74 11.40 -1.95
CA TYR A 115 14.61 10.26 -1.65
C TYR A 115 14.12 8.96 -2.28
N ILE A 116 13.01 8.98 -3.03
CA ILE A 116 12.57 7.80 -3.78
C ILE A 116 13.39 7.74 -5.07
N LYS A 117 14.18 6.67 -5.20
CA LYS A 117 14.99 6.41 -6.38
C LYS A 117 14.16 5.81 -7.50
N GLU A 118 13.38 4.79 -7.17
CA GLU A 118 12.59 4.03 -8.13
C GLU A 118 11.43 3.32 -7.43
N VAL A 119 10.30 3.22 -8.13
CA VAL A 119 9.16 2.41 -7.71
C VAL A 119 8.93 1.35 -8.78
N VAL A 120 9.18 0.09 -8.43
CA VAL A 120 9.01 -1.07 -9.30
C VAL A 120 7.69 -1.76 -8.91
N GLY A 121 6.63 -1.48 -9.68
CA GLY A 121 5.31 -2.03 -9.48
C GLY A 121 4.22 -1.11 -10.05
N SER A 122 2.94 -1.43 -9.80
CA SER A 122 1.85 -0.54 -10.22
C SER A 122 1.68 0.60 -9.20
N THR A 123 1.71 1.86 -9.67
CA THR A 123 1.62 3.04 -8.79
C THR A 123 0.28 3.11 -8.03
N ASP A 124 -0.78 2.52 -8.59
CA ASP A 124 -2.10 2.43 -7.94
C ASP A 124 -2.09 1.50 -6.71
N SER A 125 -1.18 0.51 -6.65
CA SER A 125 -1.06 -0.40 -5.51
C SER A 125 -0.43 0.23 -4.29
N VAL A 126 0.44 1.21 -4.48
CA VAL A 126 1.03 1.91 -3.33
C VAL A 126 -0.03 2.75 -2.59
N MET A 127 -1.11 3.11 -3.28
CA MET A 127 -2.24 3.87 -2.74
C MET A 127 -3.31 2.99 -2.07
N GLY A 128 -3.07 1.68 -1.93
CA GLY A 128 -3.95 0.76 -1.22
C GLY A 128 -5.14 0.22 -2.03
N LEU A 129 -5.31 0.60 -3.30
CA LEU A 129 -6.29 0.00 -4.19
C LEU A 129 -5.72 -0.19 -5.61
N PRO A 130 -5.29 -1.42 -5.97
CA PRO A 130 -4.92 -1.70 -7.34
C PRO A 130 -6.17 -1.72 -8.23
N LYS A 131 -6.50 -0.58 -8.82
CA LYS A 131 -7.72 -0.41 -9.63
C LYS A 131 -7.79 -1.42 -10.78
N ALA A 132 -6.71 -1.58 -11.52
CA ALA A 132 -6.64 -2.53 -12.64
C ALA A 132 -6.86 -3.99 -12.19
N LEU A 133 -6.28 -4.38 -11.06
CA LEU A 133 -6.46 -5.72 -10.48
C LEU A 133 -7.88 -5.90 -9.97
N THR A 134 -8.44 -4.88 -9.31
CA THR A 134 -9.82 -4.90 -8.81
C THR A 134 -10.82 -4.99 -9.96
N GLU A 135 -10.63 -4.23 -11.05
CA GLU A 135 -11.47 -4.30 -12.24
C GLU A 135 -11.40 -5.66 -12.94
N ARG A 136 -10.22 -6.28 -13.00
CA ARG A 136 -10.06 -7.65 -13.54
C ARG A 136 -10.83 -8.65 -12.68
N LEU A 137 -10.63 -8.62 -11.36
CA LEU A 137 -11.28 -9.55 -10.43
C LEU A 137 -12.81 -9.41 -10.46
N ILE A 138 -13.35 -8.19 -10.58
CA ILE A 138 -14.79 -7.96 -10.73
C ILE A 138 -15.31 -8.64 -12.01
N LYS A 139 -14.61 -8.48 -13.15
CA LYS A 139 -15.01 -9.12 -14.41
C LYS A 139 -14.96 -10.65 -14.36
N GLU A 140 -14.10 -11.22 -13.52
CA GLU A 140 -13.98 -12.68 -13.36
C GLU A 140 -15.06 -13.30 -12.46
N VAL A 141 -15.74 -12.48 -11.64
CA VAL A 141 -16.81 -12.95 -10.74
C VAL A 141 -18.22 -12.54 -11.19
N LEU A 142 -18.33 -11.68 -12.19
CA LEU A 142 -19.58 -11.36 -12.91
C LEU A 142 -19.95 -12.51 -13.85
#